data_AF-A0A6N6S0N4-F1
#
_entry.id   AF-A0A6N6S0N4-F1
#
_cell.length_a   1.000
_cell.length_b   1.000
_cell.length_c   1.000
_cell.angle_alpha   90.00
_cell.angle_beta   90.00
_cell.angle_gamma   90.00
#
_symmetry.space_group_name_H-M   'P 1'
#
loop_
_entity.id
_entity.type
_entity.pdbx_description
1 polymer ?
#
loop_
_entity_poly.entity_id
_entity_poly.type
_entity_poly.pdbx_seq_one_letter_code
_entity_poly.pdbx_strand_id
1 'polypeptide(L)'
;YIHTNGKLGVMVELNCETDFVAKNEVFQQLLKDICMQVAATRPLAVKREDIPGHIVEEQKKIFSEEAKGKPANILEKITSGKMDSFYKEKCLLEQPFIKDNTQTIQDLLVANIAKIGENIKINRFVRFEVGEC
;
A
#
# COMPACT_ATOMS: atom_id res chain seq x y z
N TYR A 1 -3.38 -7.25 -13.18
CA TYR A 1 -3.96 -8.48 -12.61
C TYR A 1 -5.47 -8.45 -12.83
N ILE A 2 -6.03 -9.52 -13.39
CA ILE A 2 -7.49 -9.73 -13.45
C ILE A 2 -7.77 -10.95 -12.59
N HIS A 3 -8.66 -10.80 -11.62
CA HIS A 3 -9.06 -11.91 -10.77
C HIS A 3 -9.84 -12.96 -11.57
N THR A 4 -9.75 -14.23 -11.18
CA THR A 4 -10.29 -15.36 -11.95
C THR A 4 -11.80 -15.31 -12.19
N ASN A 5 -12.54 -14.61 -11.34
CA ASN A 5 -14.00 -14.43 -11.49
C ASN A 5 -14.39 -13.25 -12.41
N GLY A 6 -13.42 -12.52 -12.98
CA GLY A 6 -13.66 -11.39 -13.88
C GLY A 6 -14.26 -10.14 -13.23
N LYS A 7 -14.44 -10.12 -11.91
CA LYS A 7 -15.08 -9.01 -11.17
C LYS A 7 -14.10 -8.02 -10.54
N LEU A 8 -12.80 -8.31 -10.57
CA LEU A 8 -11.77 -7.48 -9.96
C LEU A 8 -10.60 -7.33 -10.92
N GLY A 9 -10.22 -6.08 -11.19
CA GLY A 9 -9.08 -5.71 -12.02
C GLY A 9 -8.14 -4.77 -11.28
N VAL A 10 -6.84 -4.98 -11.45
CA VAL A 10 -5.79 -4.14 -10.89
C VAL A 10 -4.75 -3.83 -11.96
N MET A 11 -4.36 -2.56 -12.04
CA MET A 11 -3.25 -2.09 -12.85
C MET A 11 -2.25 -1.37 -11.94
N VAL A 12 -0.96 -1.66 -12.11
CA VAL A 12 0.13 -1.04 -11.36
C VAL A 12 1.15 -0.52 -12.35
N GLU A 13 1.62 0.70 -12.15
CA GLU A 13 2.77 1.26 -12.83
C GLU A 13 4.01 1.08 -11.96
N LEU A 14 4.92 0.21 -12.41
CA LEU A 14 6.20 -0.05 -11.77
C LEU A 14 7.32 0.39 -12.72
N ASN A 15 8.11 1.36 -12.28
CA ASN A 15 9.18 1.95 -13.08
C ASN A 15 10.52 1.33 -12.71
N CYS A 16 11.37 1.12 -13.72
CA CYS A 16 12.79 0.80 -13.63
C CYS A 16 13.58 1.70 -14.58
N GLU A 17 14.91 1.58 -14.60
CA GLU A 17 15.76 2.48 -15.39
C GLU A 17 15.93 1.98 -16.83
N THR A 18 16.04 0.66 -17.02
CA THR A 18 16.28 0.06 -18.35
C THR A 18 15.17 -0.88 -18.81
N ASP A 19 15.03 -1.04 -20.13
CA ASP A 19 14.10 -1.99 -20.73
C ASP A 19 14.54 -3.45 -20.53
N PHE A 20 15.84 -3.67 -20.32
CA PHE A 20 16.40 -4.97 -19.96
C PHE A 20 15.86 -5.46 -18.62
N VAL A 21 15.86 -4.59 -17.59
CA VAL A 21 15.26 -4.91 -16.29
C VAL A 21 13.75 -5.07 -16.41
N ALA A 22 13.07 -4.23 -17.18
CA ALA A 22 11.62 -4.36 -17.40
C ALA A 22 11.23 -5.74 -17.94
N LYS A 23 12.09 -6.40 -18.74
CA LYS A 23 11.85 -7.74 -19.31
C LYS A 23 12.31 -8.88 -18.40
N ASN A 24 13.05 -8.59 -17.33
CA ASN A 24 13.59 -9.60 -16.42
C ASN A 24 12.48 -10.31 -15.62
N GLU A 25 12.61 -11.62 -15.44
CA GLU A 25 11.60 -12.43 -14.74
C GLU A 25 11.40 -12.02 -13.28
N VAL A 26 12.45 -11.59 -12.58
CA VAL A 26 12.38 -11.11 -11.19
C VAL A 26 11.53 -9.84 -11.11
N PHE A 27 11.75 -8.89 -12.02
CA PHE A 27 10.97 -7.66 -12.10
C PHE A 27 9.50 -7.94 -12.44
N GLN A 28 9.25 -8.82 -13.42
CA GLN A 28 7.90 -9.23 -13.81
C GLN A 28 7.17 -9.95 -12.67
N GLN A 29 7.87 -10.75 -11.87
CA GLN A 29 7.31 -11.42 -10.71
C GLN A 29 6.96 -10.42 -9.60
N LEU A 30 7.84 -9.45 -9.31
CA LEU A 30 7.57 -8.36 -8.38
C LEU A 30 6.30 -7.57 -8.77
N LEU A 31 6.18 -7.19 -10.04
CA LEU A 31 4.99 -6.48 -10.54
C LEU A 31 3.70 -7.30 -10.35
N LYS A 32 3.74 -8.61 -10.65
CA LYS A 32 2.59 -9.50 -10.43
C LYS A 32 2.22 -9.57 -8.95
N ASP A 33 3.21 -9.68 -8.08
CA ASP A 33 3.02 -9.76 -6.63
C ASP A 33 2.41 -8.48 -6.07
N ILE A 34 2.89 -7.31 -6.50
CA ILE A 34 2.31 -6.01 -6.12
C ILE A 34 0.87 -5.89 -6.64
N CYS A 35 0.58 -6.35 -7.87
CA CYS A 35 -0.79 -6.34 -8.37
C CYS A 35 -1.74 -7.21 -7.52
N MET A 36 -1.28 -8.40 -7.09
CA MET A 36 -2.05 -9.27 -6.21
C MET A 36 -2.22 -8.69 -4.81
N GLN A 37 -1.19 -8.03 -4.27
CA GLN A 37 -1.26 -7.28 -3.03
C GLN A 37 -2.39 -6.26 -3.10
N VAL A 38 -2.35 -5.34 -4.07
CA VAL A 38 -3.36 -4.28 -4.24
C VAL A 38 -4.76 -4.87 -4.41
N ALA A 39 -4.89 -5.99 -5.15
CA ALA A 39 -6.17 -6.67 -5.34
C ALA A 39 -6.77 -7.13 -4.01
N ALA A 40 -5.95 -7.72 -3.14
CA ALA A 40 -6.35 -8.31 -1.87
C ALA A 40 -6.55 -7.31 -0.73
N THR A 41 -5.69 -6.28 -0.63
CA THR A 41 -5.61 -5.42 0.56
C THR A 41 -6.26 -4.05 0.41
N ARG A 42 -6.68 -3.68 -0.81
CA ARG A 42 -7.43 -2.42 -1.07
C ARG A 42 -6.74 -1.17 -0.49
N PRO A 43 -5.44 -0.95 -0.75
CA PRO A 43 -4.77 0.28 -0.32
C PRO A 43 -5.43 1.49 -0.98
N LEU A 44 -5.44 2.62 -0.26
CA LEU A 44 -5.91 3.91 -0.79
C LEU A 44 -4.79 4.65 -1.55
N ALA A 45 -3.54 4.39 -1.17
CA ALA A 45 -2.39 5.14 -1.64
C ALA A 45 -1.13 4.27 -1.67
N VAL A 46 -0.09 4.71 -2.39
CA VAL A 46 1.22 4.04 -2.38
C VAL A 46 1.91 4.26 -1.03
N LYS A 47 1.93 5.50 -0.54
CA LYS A 47 2.57 5.94 0.70
C LYS A 47 1.74 7.02 1.39
N ARG A 48 2.09 7.37 2.64
CA ARG A 48 1.30 8.27 3.50
C ARG A 48 1.00 9.61 2.84
N GLU A 49 1.97 10.18 2.15
CA GLU A 49 1.87 11.52 1.55
C GLU A 49 0.92 11.55 0.34
N ASP A 50 0.61 10.39 -0.23
CA ASP A 50 -0.29 10.28 -1.39
C ASP A 50 -1.76 10.15 -0.95
N ILE A 51 -2.06 10.04 0.35
CA ILE A 51 -3.43 10.05 0.86
C ILE A 51 -3.97 11.50 0.84
N PRO A 52 -5.14 11.76 0.25
CA PRO A 52 -5.77 13.07 0.28
C PRO A 52 -5.94 13.62 1.71
N GLY A 53 -5.53 14.87 1.94
CA GLY A 53 -5.54 15.48 3.28
C GLY A 53 -6.90 15.44 3.97
N HIS A 54 -8.00 15.59 3.23
CA HIS A 54 -9.35 15.51 3.79
C HIS A 54 -9.67 14.14 4.42
N ILE A 55 -9.18 13.03 3.82
CA ILE A 55 -9.34 11.68 4.38
C ILE A 55 -8.54 11.57 5.68
N VAL A 56 -7.31 12.06 5.69
CA VAL A 56 -6.45 12.04 6.88
C VAL A 56 -7.09 12.82 8.04
N GLU A 57 -7.59 14.02 7.75
CA GLU A 57 -8.27 14.87 8.73
C GLU A 57 -9.54 14.24 9.27
N GLU A 58 -10.36 13.64 8.40
CA GLU A 58 -11.58 12.94 8.78
C GLU A 58 -11.29 11.74 9.69
N GLN A 59 -10.35 10.88 9.31
CA GLN A 59 -9.95 9.72 10.13
C GLN A 59 -9.36 10.16 11.48
N LYS A 60 -8.53 11.21 11.49
CA LYS A 60 -7.98 11.77 12.75
C LYS A 60 -9.06 12.28 13.68
N LYS A 61 -10.11 12.93 13.14
CA LYS A 61 -11.28 13.37 13.92
C LYS A 61 -12.01 12.16 14.52
N ILE A 62 -12.31 11.14 13.71
CA ILE A 62 -12.99 9.92 14.17
C ILE A 62 -12.21 9.28 15.33
N PHE A 63 -10.91 9.06 15.18
CA PHE A 63 -10.10 8.43 16.24
C PHE A 63 -9.96 9.29 17.50
N SER A 64 -9.93 10.62 17.36
CA SER A 64 -9.89 11.54 18.50
C SER A 64 -11.23 11.54 19.26
N GLU A 65 -12.35 11.48 18.54
CA GLU A 65 -13.69 11.37 19.11
C GLU A 65 -13.86 10.06 19.89
N GLU A 66 -13.41 8.93 19.34
CA GLU A 66 -13.44 7.62 20.01
C GLU A 66 -12.59 7.58 21.29
N ALA A 67 -11.58 8.43 21.39
CA ALA A 67 -10.67 8.49 22.53
C ALA A 67 -11.06 9.58 23.55
N LYS A 68 -12.21 10.24 23.37
CA LYS A 68 -12.76 11.22 24.33
C LYS A 68 -12.89 10.62 25.73
N GLY A 69 -12.74 11.49 26.74
CA GLY A 69 -12.79 11.11 28.15
C GLY A 69 -11.48 10.55 28.71
N LYS A 70 -10.42 10.47 27.90
CA LYS A 70 -9.06 10.15 28.35
C LYS A 70 -8.25 11.44 28.62
N PRO A 71 -7.23 11.40 29.51
CA PRO A 71 -6.31 12.52 29.70
C PRO A 71 -5.61 12.93 28.39
N ALA A 72 -5.33 14.22 28.21
CA ALA A 72 -4.83 14.79 26.94
C ALA A 72 -3.54 14.11 26.41
N ASN A 73 -2.61 13.78 27.31
CA ASN A 73 -1.36 13.08 26.98
C ASN A 73 -1.56 11.61 26.55
N ILE A 74 -2.65 10.97 26.99
CA ILE A 74 -3.01 9.60 26.58
C ILE A 74 -3.82 9.65 25.28
N LEU A 75 -4.71 10.64 25.15
CA LEU A 75 -5.52 10.88 23.96
C LEU A 75 -4.64 10.98 22.70
N GLU A 76 -3.62 11.84 22.74
CA GLU A 76 -2.71 12.04 21.60
C GLU A 76 -1.99 10.74 21.20
N LYS A 77 -1.50 9.97 22.18
CA LYS A 77 -0.85 8.67 21.94
C LYS A 77 -1.81 7.66 21.32
N ILE A 78 -3.06 7.58 21.80
CA ILE A 78 -4.08 6.68 21.25
C ILE A 78 -4.40 7.06 19.81
N THR A 79 -4.69 8.33 19.55
CA THR A 79 -5.00 8.82 18.20
C THR A 79 -3.84 8.56 17.25
N SER A 80 -2.60 8.85 17.67
CA SER A 80 -1.40 8.59 16.87
C SER A 80 -1.24 7.10 16.53
N GLY A 81 -1.39 6.22 17.52
CA GLY A 81 -1.31 4.77 17.30
C GLY A 81 -2.39 4.25 16.35
N LYS A 82 -3.63 4.75 16.46
CA LYS A 82 -4.71 4.40 15.51
C LYS A 82 -4.42 4.92 14.09
N MET A 83 -3.87 6.13 13.98
CA MET A 83 -3.44 6.66 12.68
C MET A 83 -2.31 5.82 12.07
N ASP A 84 -1.35 5.36 12.86
CA ASP A 84 -0.31 4.44 12.37
C ASP A 84 -0.89 3.10 11.89
N SER A 85 -1.88 2.54 12.60
CA SER A 85 -2.61 1.36 12.13
C SER A 85 -3.37 1.63 10.82
N PHE A 86 -4.01 2.80 10.69
CA PHE A 86 -4.67 3.22 9.46
C PHE A 86 -3.68 3.30 8.29
N TYR A 87 -2.49 3.88 8.48
CA TYR A 87 -1.48 3.94 7.42
C TYR A 87 -0.94 2.55 7.05
N LYS A 88 -0.68 1.67 8.02
CA LYS A 88 -0.29 0.27 7.75
C LYS A 88 -1.35 -0.50 6.95
N GLU A 89 -2.62 -0.15 7.10
CA GLU A 89 -3.70 -0.76 6.34
C GLU A 89 -3.90 -0.09 4.97
N LYS A 90 -3.76 1.23 4.86
CA LYS A 90 -4.17 2.00 3.67
C LYS A 90 -3.03 2.40 2.74
N CYS A 91 -1.77 2.37 3.20
CA CYS A 91 -0.59 2.66 2.38
C CYS A 91 0.06 1.37 1.92
N LEU A 92 0.11 1.15 0.60
CA LEU A 92 0.66 -0.06 0.00
C LEU A 92 2.06 -0.42 0.52
N LEU A 93 2.98 0.55 0.62
CA LEU A 93 4.36 0.30 1.04
C LEU A 93 4.48 -0.18 2.50
N GLU A 94 3.53 0.18 3.37
CA GLU A 94 3.55 -0.18 4.79
C GLU A 94 2.82 -1.49 5.10
N GLN A 95 2.05 -1.99 4.12
CA GLN A 95 1.31 -3.22 4.31
C GLN A 95 2.24 -4.43 4.43
N PRO A 96 1.90 -5.41 5.28
CA PRO A 96 2.55 -6.71 5.24
C PRO A 96 2.28 -7.36 3.87
N PHE A 97 3.29 -8.04 3.33
CA PHE A 97 3.15 -8.72 2.05
C PHE A 97 2.28 -9.97 2.19
N ILE A 98 1.19 -10.07 1.42
CA ILE A 98 0.20 -11.14 1.55
C ILE A 98 0.75 -12.58 1.39
N LYS A 99 1.89 -12.75 0.72
CA LYS A 99 2.53 -14.06 0.57
C LYS A 99 3.55 -14.35 1.67
N ASP A 100 3.99 -13.33 2.38
CA ASP A 100 4.98 -13.42 3.44
C ASP A 100 4.79 -12.24 4.41
N ASN A 101 4.02 -12.49 5.46
CA ASN A 101 3.69 -11.47 6.46
C ASN A 101 4.89 -11.08 7.36
N THR A 102 6.08 -11.63 7.13
CA THR A 102 7.29 -11.27 7.88
C THR A 102 7.95 -9.99 7.37
N GLN A 103 7.57 -9.53 6.18
CA GLN A 103 8.11 -8.33 5.55
C GLN A 103 6.99 -7.44 5.00
N THR A 104 7.28 -6.15 4.85
CA THR A 104 6.39 -5.20 4.19
C THR A 104 6.61 -5.18 2.68
N ILE A 105 5.71 -4.51 1.94
CA ILE A 105 5.93 -4.24 0.51
C ILE A 105 7.15 -3.34 0.28
N GLN A 106 7.42 -2.39 1.20
CA GLN A 106 8.63 -1.59 1.16
C GLN A 106 9.88 -2.46 1.25
N ASP A 107 9.92 -3.40 2.19
CA ASP A 107 11.07 -4.31 2.36
C ASP A 107 11.26 -5.20 1.13
N LEU A 108 10.16 -5.74 0.59
CA LEU A 108 10.17 -6.53 -0.64
C LEU A 108 10.73 -5.72 -1.82
N LEU A 109 10.32 -4.45 -1.97
CA LEU A 109 10.79 -3.56 -3.01
C LEU A 109 12.30 -3.30 -2.87
N VAL A 110 12.76 -2.96 -1.67
CA VAL A 110 14.19 -2.71 -1.37
C VAL A 110 15.05 -3.95 -1.64
N ALA A 111 14.59 -5.13 -1.24
CA ALA A 111 15.30 -6.38 -1.51
C ALA A 111 15.45 -6.65 -3.01
N ASN A 112 14.41 -6.35 -3.81
CA ASN A 112 14.46 -6.51 -5.26
C ASN A 112 15.34 -5.45 -5.94
N ILE A 113 15.33 -4.19 -5.45
CA ILE A 113 16.27 -3.14 -5.90
C ILE A 113 17.71 -3.61 -5.70
N ALA A 114 18.05 -4.11 -4.51
CA ALA A 114 19.39 -4.61 -4.21
C ALA A 114 19.78 -5.80 -5.09
N LYS A 115 18.83 -6.71 -5.38
CA LYS A 115 19.05 -7.89 -6.22
C LYS A 115 19.24 -7.55 -7.70
N ILE A 116 18.48 -6.58 -8.20
CA ILE A 116 18.47 -6.19 -9.62
C ILE A 116 19.60 -5.20 -9.93
N GLY A 117 19.94 -4.33 -8.97
CA GLY A 117 20.98 -3.31 -9.14
C GLY A 117 20.49 -2.04 -9.85
N GLU A 118 19.18 -1.83 -9.96
CA GLU A 118 18.55 -0.62 -10.50
C GLU A 118 17.51 -0.08 -9.53
N ASN A 119 17.27 1.23 -9.56
CA ASN A 119 16.17 1.82 -8.81
C ASN A 119 14.82 1.35 -9.38
N ILE A 120 13.92 0.94 -8.48
CA ILE A 120 12.56 0.51 -8.83
C ILE A 120 11.58 1.32 -8.01
N LYS A 121 10.54 1.86 -8.67
CA LYS A 121 9.54 2.70 -8.01
C LYS A 121 8.13 2.26 -8.37
N ILE A 122 7.29 2.04 -7.36
CA ILE A 122 5.84 1.95 -7.53
C ILE A 122 5.32 3.38 -7.72
N ASN A 123 4.85 3.72 -8.91
CA ASN A 123 4.42 5.09 -9.19
C ASN A 123 2.94 5.31 -8.84
N ARG A 124 2.08 4.41 -9.30
CA ARG A 124 0.64 4.45 -9.04
C ARG A 124 0.00 3.09 -9.28
N PHE A 125 -1.21 2.92 -8.76
CA PHE A 125 -2.06 1.79 -9.07
C PHE A 125 -3.50 2.23 -9.24
N VAL A 126 -4.29 1.39 -9.90
CA VAL A 126 -5.75 1.50 -9.95
C VAL A 126 -6.33 0.13 -9.67
N ARG A 127 -7.39 0.09 -8.86
CA ARG A 127 -8.16 -1.11 -8.54
C ARG A 127 -9.62 -0.84 -8.90
N PHE A 128 -10.22 -1.76 -9.64
CA PHE A 128 -11.63 -1.75 -9.99
C PHE A 128 -12.29 -3.04 -9.50
N GLU A 129 -13.42 -2.94 -8.82
CA GLU A 129 -14.24 -4.08 -8.43
C GLU A 129 -15.69 -3.86 -8.86
N VAL A 130 -16.27 -4.87 -9.50
CA VAL A 130 -17.66 -4.82 -9.98
C VAL A 130 -18.60 -4.70 -8.78
N GLY A 131 -19.43 -3.65 -8.78
CA GLY A 131 -20.38 -3.37 -7.71
C GLY A 131 -19.87 -2.43 -6.63
N GLU A 132 -18.63 -1.94 -6.72
CA GLU A 132 -18.22 -0.74 -5.99
C GLU A 132 -18.80 0.50 -6.69
N CYS A 133 -19.69 1.22 -6.00
CA CYS A 133 -20.18 2.56 -6.32
C CYS A 133 -20.07 3.42 -5.08
#